data_AF-A0A947QX97-F1
#
_entry.id   AF-A0A947QX97-F1
#
_cell.length_a   1.000
_cell.length_b   1.000
_cell.length_c   1.000
_cell.angle_alpha   90.00
_cell.angle_beta   90.00
_cell.angle_gamma   90.00
#
_symmetry.space_group_name_H-M   'P 1'
#
loop_
_entity.id
_entity.type
_entity.pdbx_description
1 polymer ?
#
loop_
_entity_poly.entity_id
_entity_poly.type
_entity_poly.pdbx_seq_one_letter_code
_entity_poly.pdbx_strand_id
1 'polypeptide(L)'
;MNSFKVAPGGRKYTGKSEELLSLLIADILKTRETKQVLGVLIPEIIRNWAGESRFKQKITKPVEGFVKRKLTQHSNGAGEITLPSLFEDPRLADMLRQFLPEIVHGLVNATGAVIKNAEALPYEERKAFYSDMIAGINQSSFGELLTLALKTANEIHQENPQYFTEKLESGAVKLIEGIDVGELRDFFDNSKDDIDAFVKMILGIFWQYPSKLVLLLTFITDIVNILSMSFSEFLSVLNRISPDLLTDVVFSIFRGINGRSIGKLVNEGAEIIRKFHTGNALIGEPGTTQLPIDLGKFMEDILSVIDNTALWKAKLALAEEKEIVFDVLRKVLKEDPDRFEKRLTSYSLKKNSQIRELNNKFSAIENLPEENVADAIEKTAMNMETEEAAEVVNLFMLLINRIRSLKPGIASGLVSRFVNSLDLFELRDGLNGIGEDLSDDLMPLGRAIIPKLVTGICKTLEPMDDEYEEDAAEARQLLRSLLAREEIIP
;
A
#
# COMPACT_ATOMS: atom_id res chain seq x y z
N MET A 1 59.44 -4.27 50.50
CA MET A 1 60.06 -5.59 50.31
C MET A 1 59.09 -6.67 50.76
N ASN A 2 58.34 -7.26 49.84
CA ASN A 2 57.73 -8.58 49.95
C ASN A 2 57.23 -8.98 48.56
N SER A 3 57.92 -9.95 47.97
CA SER A 3 57.72 -10.48 46.64
C SER A 3 56.51 -11.43 46.61
N PHE A 4 55.45 -11.06 45.90
CA PHE A 4 54.40 -12.01 45.51
C PHE A 4 54.90 -12.85 44.33
N LYS A 5 55.18 -14.13 44.60
CA LYS A 5 55.42 -15.16 43.58
C LYS A 5 54.11 -15.44 42.84
N VAL A 6 54.06 -15.11 41.56
CA VAL A 6 53.06 -15.62 40.61
C VAL A 6 53.38 -17.08 40.32
N ALA A 7 52.43 -17.98 40.56
CA ALA A 7 52.52 -19.38 40.14
C ALA A 7 52.17 -19.50 38.64
N PRO A 8 53.00 -20.15 37.81
CA PRO A 8 52.63 -20.49 36.44
C PRO A 8 52.02 -21.89 36.43
N GLY A 9 50.76 -22.03 36.00
CA GLY A 9 50.17 -23.37 35.87
C GLY A 9 48.67 -23.49 35.81
N GLY A 10 47.98 -22.60 35.09
CA GLY A 10 46.59 -22.86 34.68
C GLY A 10 46.59 -23.89 33.55
N ARG A 11 46.55 -25.19 33.87
CA ARG A 11 46.20 -26.22 32.88
C ARG A 11 44.74 -25.98 32.47
N LYS A 12 44.54 -25.69 31.18
CA LYS A 12 43.22 -25.59 30.56
C LYS A 12 42.48 -26.92 30.70
N TYR A 13 41.28 -26.89 31.29
CA TYR A 13 40.33 -27.98 31.27
C TYR A 13 39.72 -28.11 29.86
N THR A 14 40.37 -28.85 28.94
CA THR A 14 39.83 -29.13 27.59
C THR A 14 39.17 -30.50 27.46
N GLY A 15 39.46 -31.45 28.35
CA GLY A 15 39.00 -32.84 28.21
C GLY A 15 37.49 -33.07 28.37
N LYS A 16 36.79 -32.25 29.15
CA LYS A 16 35.36 -32.48 29.44
C LYS A 16 34.45 -32.15 28.25
N SER A 17 34.82 -31.18 27.43
CA SER A 17 34.01 -30.78 26.25
C SER A 17 34.13 -31.79 25.11
N GLU A 18 35.32 -32.34 24.89
CA GLU A 18 35.57 -33.36 23.86
C GLU A 18 34.89 -34.69 24.22
N GLU A 19 34.92 -35.07 25.50
CA GLU A 19 34.23 -36.25 26.01
C GLU A 19 32.70 -36.12 25.86
N LEU A 20 32.14 -34.97 26.23
CA LEU A 20 30.70 -34.69 26.08
C LEU A 20 30.26 -34.67 24.61
N LEU A 21 31.05 -34.05 23.72
CA LEU A 21 30.78 -34.06 22.28
C LEU A 21 30.82 -35.48 21.71
N SER A 22 31.79 -36.30 22.14
CA SER A 22 31.90 -37.70 21.68
C SER A 22 30.71 -38.55 22.12
N LEU A 23 30.19 -38.32 23.33
CA LEU A 23 28.99 -38.98 23.84
C LEU A 23 27.74 -38.53 23.10
N LEU A 24 27.60 -37.22 22.85
CA LEU A 24 26.51 -36.65 22.07
C LEU A 24 26.49 -37.22 20.64
N ILE A 25 27.65 -37.24 19.96
CA ILE A 25 27.78 -37.83 18.63
C ILE A 25 27.45 -39.33 18.68
N ALA A 26 27.97 -40.06 19.67
CA ALA A 26 27.69 -41.49 19.80
C ALA A 26 26.19 -41.78 20.01
N ASP A 27 25.48 -40.95 20.75
CA ASP A 27 24.05 -41.14 21.00
C ASP A 27 23.20 -40.69 19.81
N ILE A 28 23.55 -39.60 19.13
CA ILE A 28 22.93 -39.20 17.86
C ILE A 28 23.11 -40.30 16.81
N LEU A 29 24.33 -40.85 16.66
CA LEU A 29 24.61 -41.95 15.72
C LEU A 29 23.82 -43.24 16.02
N LYS A 30 23.35 -43.43 17.27
CA LYS A 30 22.51 -44.57 17.65
C LYS A 30 21.04 -44.37 17.30
N THR A 31 20.60 -43.14 17.04
CA THR A 31 19.20 -42.85 16.71
C THR A 31 18.77 -43.53 15.42
N ARG A 32 17.49 -43.89 15.35
CA ARG A 32 16.90 -44.50 14.16
C ARG A 32 17.06 -43.59 12.94
N GLU A 33 16.81 -42.30 13.08
CA GLU A 33 16.84 -41.31 12.01
C GLU A 33 18.27 -41.15 11.45
N THR A 34 19.27 -41.04 12.33
CA THR A 34 20.68 -40.94 11.90
C THR A 34 21.14 -42.24 11.24
N LYS A 35 20.74 -43.41 11.78
CA LYS A 35 21.01 -44.70 11.14
C LYS A 35 20.38 -44.83 9.76
N GLN A 36 19.18 -44.30 9.57
CA GLN A 36 18.53 -44.26 8.26
C GLN A 36 19.31 -43.39 7.27
N VAL A 37 19.71 -42.18 7.68
CA VAL A 37 20.53 -41.28 6.85
C VAL A 37 21.88 -41.91 6.52
N LEU A 38 22.60 -42.44 7.51
CA LEU A 38 23.89 -43.12 7.30
C LEU A 38 23.74 -44.41 6.47
N GLY A 39 22.62 -45.11 6.62
CA GLY A 39 22.26 -46.29 5.84
C GLY A 39 22.06 -45.99 4.35
N VAL A 40 21.84 -44.73 3.99
CA VAL A 40 21.81 -44.24 2.61
C VAL A 40 23.18 -43.68 2.20
N LEU A 41 23.77 -42.81 3.03
CA LEU A 41 25.01 -42.09 2.70
C LEU A 41 26.26 -42.98 2.66
N ILE A 42 26.46 -43.86 3.66
CA ILE A 42 27.69 -44.65 3.76
C ILE A 42 27.82 -45.62 2.57
N PRO A 43 26.76 -46.36 2.16
CA PRO A 43 26.80 -47.17 0.94
C PRO A 43 27.22 -46.39 -0.31
N GLU A 44 26.73 -45.16 -0.46
CA GLU A 44 27.03 -44.32 -1.63
C GLU A 44 28.48 -43.83 -1.61
N ILE A 45 28.99 -43.41 -0.44
CA ILE A 45 30.42 -43.06 -0.27
C ILE A 45 31.32 -44.26 -0.60
N ILE A 46 30.97 -45.45 -0.09
CA ILE A 46 31.69 -46.69 -0.34
C ILE A 46 31.70 -47.03 -1.84
N ARG A 47 30.57 -46.86 -2.52
CA ARG A 47 30.42 -47.10 -3.96
C ARG A 47 31.26 -46.10 -4.78
N ASN A 48 31.20 -44.82 -4.44
CA ASN A 48 31.97 -43.77 -5.10
C ASN A 48 33.48 -43.96 -4.91
N TRP A 49 33.93 -44.36 -3.72
CA TRP A 49 35.34 -44.69 -3.47
C TRP A 49 35.82 -45.90 -4.28
N ALA A 50 34.94 -46.88 -4.50
CA ALA A 50 35.26 -48.06 -5.29
C ALA A 50 35.51 -47.72 -6.77
N GLY A 51 34.78 -46.72 -7.30
CA GLY A 51 34.84 -46.32 -8.70
C GLY A 51 34.67 -47.50 -9.65
N GLU A 52 35.40 -47.50 -10.77
CA GLU A 52 35.40 -48.59 -11.75
C GLU A 52 36.36 -49.75 -11.41
N SER A 53 37.10 -49.64 -10.30
CA SER A 53 38.10 -50.65 -9.96
C SER A 53 37.43 -51.97 -9.55
N ARG A 54 37.56 -52.99 -10.40
CA ARG A 54 37.05 -54.35 -10.12
C ARG A 54 37.56 -54.92 -8.79
N PHE A 55 38.77 -54.55 -8.37
CA PHE A 55 39.33 -54.96 -7.09
C PHE A 55 38.63 -54.25 -5.92
N LYS A 56 38.50 -52.92 -5.97
CA LYS A 56 37.79 -52.18 -4.92
C LYS A 56 36.32 -52.59 -4.84
N GLN A 57 35.65 -52.78 -5.97
CA GLN A 57 34.26 -53.26 -6.02
C GLN A 57 34.06 -54.63 -5.36
N LYS A 58 35.03 -55.55 -5.46
CA LYS A 58 34.97 -56.84 -4.76
C LYS A 58 35.08 -56.69 -3.24
N ILE A 59 35.82 -55.70 -2.76
CA ILE A 59 35.99 -55.39 -1.34
C ILE A 59 34.78 -54.62 -0.80
N THR A 60 34.23 -53.69 -1.58
CA THR A 60 33.17 -52.80 -1.13
C THR A 60 31.79 -53.46 -1.11
N LYS A 61 31.48 -54.40 -2.03
CA LYS A 61 30.18 -55.09 -2.05
C LYS A 61 29.82 -55.79 -0.73
N PRO A 62 30.70 -56.56 -0.08
CA PRO A 62 30.44 -57.14 1.24
C PRO A 62 30.25 -56.09 2.34
N VAL A 63 31.03 -55.00 2.30
CA VAL A 63 30.97 -53.91 3.29
C VAL A 63 29.67 -53.12 3.12
N GLU A 64 29.26 -52.81 1.89
CA GLU A 64 27.99 -52.17 1.56
C GLU A 64 26.81 -53.00 2.07
N GLY A 65 26.82 -54.32 1.81
CA GLY A 65 25.78 -55.23 2.30
C GLY A 65 25.74 -55.32 3.82
N PHE A 66 26.90 -55.30 4.49
CA PHE A 66 27.01 -55.31 5.94
C PHE A 66 26.50 -54.01 6.56
N VAL A 67 26.95 -52.86 6.05
CA VAL A 67 26.56 -51.52 6.50
C VAL A 67 25.06 -51.31 6.30
N LYS A 68 24.54 -51.61 5.11
CA LYS A 68 23.11 -51.52 4.83
C LYS A 68 22.33 -52.41 5.78
N ARG A 69 22.72 -53.68 5.94
CA ARG A 69 22.04 -54.61 6.86
C ARG A 69 22.07 -54.13 8.31
N LYS A 70 23.18 -53.56 8.79
CA LYS A 70 23.33 -53.10 10.19
C LYS A 70 22.63 -51.78 10.47
N LEU A 71 22.61 -50.85 9.51
CA LEU A 71 22.01 -49.53 9.66
C LEU A 71 20.53 -49.50 9.29
N THR A 72 20.08 -50.41 8.42
CA THR A 72 18.66 -50.52 8.03
C THR A 72 17.92 -51.70 8.68
N GLN A 73 18.59 -52.53 9.51
CA GLN A 73 17.88 -53.50 10.33
C GLN A 73 16.95 -52.72 11.25
N HIS A 74 15.65 -52.81 10.97
CA HIS A 74 14.63 -52.26 11.85
C HIS A 74 14.72 -53.07 13.15
N SER A 75 15.32 -52.51 14.19
CA SER A 75 15.18 -53.08 15.52
C SER A 75 13.76 -52.77 15.97
N ASN A 76 12.80 -53.63 15.60
CA ASN A 76 11.42 -53.59 16.10
C ASN A 76 11.31 -53.88 17.63
N GLY A 77 12.39 -53.69 18.38
CA GLY A 77 12.41 -53.81 19.83
C GLY A 77 11.91 -52.53 20.47
N ALA A 78 11.13 -52.65 21.54
CA ALA A 78 10.54 -51.57 22.33
C ALA A 78 11.56 -50.69 23.10
N GLY A 79 12.75 -50.47 22.54
CA GLY A 79 13.85 -49.68 23.13
C GLY A 79 14.74 -49.00 22.10
N GLU A 80 14.25 -48.77 20.87
CA GLU A 80 14.96 -47.91 19.92
C GLU A 80 14.93 -46.46 20.40
N ILE A 81 16.11 -45.91 20.61
CA ILE A 81 16.31 -44.48 20.86
C ILE A 81 15.93 -43.73 19.58
N THR A 82 14.91 -42.89 19.67
CA THR A 82 14.50 -41.97 18.60
C THR A 82 15.13 -40.61 18.84
N LEU A 83 15.28 -39.80 17.78
CA LEU A 83 15.72 -38.40 17.92
C LEU A 83 14.89 -37.68 19.01
N PRO A 84 13.54 -37.71 18.97
CA PRO A 84 12.71 -37.06 19.99
C PRO A 84 13.03 -37.50 21.43
N SER A 85 13.21 -38.81 21.68
CA SER A 85 13.52 -39.31 23.03
C SER A 85 14.90 -38.87 23.54
N LEU A 86 15.84 -38.52 22.67
CA LEU A 86 17.11 -37.93 23.08
C LEU A 86 16.94 -36.48 23.51
N PHE A 87 16.09 -35.71 22.82
CA PHE A 87 15.85 -34.30 23.17
C PHE A 87 15.01 -34.13 24.45
N GLU A 88 14.36 -35.19 24.93
CA GLU A 88 13.69 -35.20 26.24
C GLU A 88 14.68 -35.27 27.42
N ASP A 89 15.96 -35.64 27.19
CA ASP A 89 17.00 -35.59 28.23
C ASP A 89 17.49 -34.15 28.45
N PRO A 90 17.27 -33.56 29.65
CA PRO A 90 17.71 -32.19 29.96
C PRO A 90 19.22 -31.98 29.77
N ARG A 91 20.03 -33.02 29.99
CA ARG A 91 21.49 -32.95 29.80
C ARG A 91 21.85 -32.80 28.33
N LEU A 92 21.11 -33.50 27.46
CA LEU A 92 21.31 -33.45 26.02
C LEU A 92 20.80 -32.12 25.45
N ALA A 93 19.69 -31.59 25.96
CA ALA A 93 19.22 -30.26 25.64
C ALA A 93 20.27 -29.17 26.00
N ASP A 94 20.90 -29.27 27.18
CA ASP A 94 21.97 -28.35 27.59
C ASP A 94 23.23 -28.48 26.72
N MET A 95 23.63 -29.71 26.36
CA MET A 95 24.75 -29.94 25.45
C MET A 95 24.45 -29.37 24.05
N LEU A 96 23.26 -29.63 23.51
CA LEU A 96 22.85 -29.08 22.24
C LEU A 96 22.82 -27.56 22.28
N ARG A 97 22.30 -26.94 23.33
CA ARG A 97 22.34 -25.47 23.47
C ARG A 97 23.76 -24.92 23.34
N GLN A 98 24.76 -25.63 23.89
CA GLN A 98 26.17 -25.23 23.80
C GLN A 98 26.75 -25.42 22.39
N PHE A 99 26.39 -26.49 21.69
CA PHE A 99 26.94 -26.83 20.37
C PHE A 99 26.08 -26.36 19.19
N LEU A 100 24.83 -25.94 19.41
CA LEU A 100 23.88 -25.58 18.37
C LEU A 100 24.41 -24.47 17.45
N PRO A 101 25.08 -23.40 17.94
CA PRO A 101 25.67 -22.40 17.06
C PRO A 101 26.69 -23.00 16.08
N GLU A 102 27.56 -23.89 16.55
CA GLU A 102 28.58 -24.55 15.71
C GLU A 102 27.95 -25.54 14.73
N ILE A 103 26.91 -26.28 15.16
CA ILE A 103 26.15 -27.18 14.30
C ILE A 103 25.46 -26.37 13.19
N VAL A 104 24.77 -25.28 13.54
CA VAL A 104 24.11 -24.40 12.58
C VAL A 104 25.14 -23.79 11.62
N HIS A 105 26.26 -23.29 12.12
CA HIS A 105 27.32 -22.73 11.29
C HIS A 105 27.90 -23.78 10.33
N GLY A 106 28.17 -24.99 10.81
CA GLY A 106 28.63 -26.11 10.00
C GLY A 106 27.61 -26.50 8.91
N LEU A 107 26.32 -26.56 9.26
CA LEU A 107 25.24 -26.82 8.30
C LEU A 107 25.14 -25.71 7.26
N VAL A 108 25.16 -24.44 7.66
CA VAL A 108 25.12 -23.30 6.72
C VAL A 108 26.30 -23.35 5.76
N ASN A 109 27.52 -23.60 6.24
CA ASN A 109 28.71 -23.71 5.39
C ASN A 109 28.63 -24.93 4.45
N ALA A 110 28.17 -26.07 4.95
CA ALA A 110 27.98 -27.27 4.14
C ALA A 110 26.93 -27.04 3.05
N THR A 111 25.78 -26.46 3.39
CA THR A 111 24.73 -26.09 2.44
C THR A 111 25.24 -25.07 1.42
N GLY A 112 25.99 -24.05 1.85
CA GLY A 112 26.62 -23.09 0.94
C GLY A 112 27.60 -23.75 -0.04
N ALA A 113 28.41 -24.70 0.44
CA ALA A 113 29.31 -25.47 -0.43
C ALA A 113 28.54 -26.38 -1.41
N VAL A 114 27.45 -27.01 -0.97
CA VAL A 114 26.57 -27.82 -1.82
C VAL A 114 25.90 -26.96 -2.89
N ILE A 115 25.34 -25.81 -2.53
CA ILE A 115 24.71 -24.88 -3.48
C ILE A 115 25.74 -24.40 -4.52
N LYS A 116 26.93 -23.99 -4.07
CA LYS A 116 28.02 -23.56 -4.96
C LYS A 116 28.47 -24.67 -5.92
N ASN A 117 28.48 -25.92 -5.47
CA ASN A 117 28.76 -27.05 -6.35
C ASN A 117 27.59 -27.32 -7.32
N ALA A 118 26.35 -27.16 -6.87
CA ALA A 118 25.17 -27.30 -7.71
C ALA A 118 25.10 -26.21 -8.81
N GLU A 119 25.62 -25.01 -8.55
CA GLU A 119 25.74 -23.96 -9.57
C GLU A 119 26.61 -24.40 -10.76
N ALA A 120 27.66 -25.18 -10.50
CA ALA A 120 28.56 -25.70 -11.54
C ALA A 120 27.94 -26.83 -12.39
N LEU A 121 26.77 -27.37 -12.00
CA LEU A 121 26.09 -28.42 -12.75
C LEU A 121 25.44 -27.88 -14.03
N PRO A 122 25.30 -28.72 -15.08
CA PRO A 122 24.43 -28.43 -16.22
C PRO A 122 23.00 -28.11 -15.77
N TYR A 123 22.27 -27.31 -16.56
CA TYR A 123 20.94 -26.81 -16.20
C TYR A 123 19.96 -27.90 -15.77
N GLU A 124 19.85 -28.99 -16.53
CA GLU A 124 18.91 -30.09 -16.21
C GLU A 124 19.28 -30.83 -14.92
N GLU A 125 20.57 -31.03 -14.66
CA GLU A 125 21.05 -31.66 -13.42
C GLU A 125 20.84 -30.75 -12.21
N ARG A 126 21.09 -29.45 -12.38
CA ARG A 126 20.82 -28.43 -11.35
C ARG A 126 19.33 -28.36 -11.01
N LYS A 127 18.46 -28.42 -12.03
CA LYS A 127 17.00 -28.45 -11.84
C LYS A 127 16.56 -29.69 -11.09
N ALA A 128 17.06 -30.87 -11.47
CA ALA A 128 16.77 -32.13 -10.77
C ALA A 128 17.22 -32.07 -9.31
N PHE A 129 18.42 -31.55 -9.06
CA PHE A 129 18.94 -31.34 -7.70
C PHE A 129 18.00 -30.49 -6.82
N TYR A 130 17.54 -29.33 -7.31
CA TYR A 130 16.61 -28.50 -6.55
C TYR A 130 15.23 -29.14 -6.38
N SER A 131 14.74 -29.86 -7.38
CA SER A 131 13.47 -30.61 -7.31
C SER A 131 13.53 -31.68 -6.22
N ASP A 132 14.61 -32.45 -6.16
CA ASP A 132 14.81 -33.49 -5.16
C ASP A 132 14.94 -32.90 -3.76
N MET A 133 15.62 -31.75 -3.64
CA MET A 133 15.74 -31.02 -2.37
C MET A 133 14.37 -30.54 -1.87
N ILE A 134 13.53 -29.98 -2.74
CA ILE A 134 12.17 -29.53 -2.39
C ILE A 134 11.28 -30.71 -2.02
N ALA A 135 11.34 -31.81 -2.79
CA ALA A 135 10.56 -33.02 -2.53
C ALA A 135 10.94 -33.72 -1.21
N GLY A 136 12.19 -33.55 -0.76
CA GLY A 136 12.69 -34.08 0.50
C GLY A 136 12.20 -33.34 1.75
N ILE A 137 11.62 -32.14 1.62
CA ILE A 137 11.12 -31.37 2.77
C ILE A 137 9.79 -31.97 3.23
N ASN A 138 9.77 -32.50 4.46
CA ASN A 138 8.52 -32.95 5.08
C ASN A 138 7.64 -31.75 5.46
N GLN A 139 6.67 -31.43 4.60
CA GLN A 139 5.82 -30.26 4.71
C GLN A 139 4.93 -30.26 5.97
N SER A 140 4.47 -31.43 6.45
CA SER A 140 3.64 -31.50 7.66
C SER A 140 4.44 -31.20 8.92
N SER A 141 5.62 -31.79 9.05
CA SER A 141 6.53 -31.52 10.18
C SER A 141 7.01 -30.06 10.20
N PHE A 142 7.20 -29.44 9.04
CA PHE A 142 7.57 -28.02 8.98
C PHE A 142 6.49 -27.10 9.60
N GLY A 143 5.20 -27.35 9.33
CA GLY A 143 4.11 -26.57 9.91
C GLY A 143 3.99 -26.70 11.43
N GLU A 144 4.21 -27.89 11.96
CA GLU A 144 4.25 -28.15 13.41
C GLU A 144 5.44 -27.44 14.07
N LEU A 145 6.63 -27.55 13.47
CA LEU A 145 7.84 -26.87 13.94
C LEU A 145 7.68 -25.35 13.92
N LEU A 146 7.12 -24.79 12.85
CA LEU A 146 6.86 -23.35 12.77
C LEU A 146 5.92 -22.89 13.88
N THR A 147 4.86 -23.66 14.17
CA THR A 147 3.91 -23.36 15.24
C THR A 147 4.60 -23.38 16.62
N LEU A 148 5.43 -24.39 16.89
CA LEU A 148 6.21 -24.48 18.14
C LEU A 148 7.23 -23.33 18.26
N ALA A 149 7.89 -22.96 17.16
CA ALA A 149 8.82 -21.84 17.13
C ALA A 149 8.11 -20.51 17.42
N LEU A 150 6.95 -20.27 16.81
CA LEU A 150 6.13 -19.08 17.08
C LEU A 150 5.66 -19.03 18.53
N LYS A 151 5.23 -20.16 19.11
CA LYS A 151 4.84 -20.23 20.51
C LYS A 151 6.01 -19.87 21.44
N THR A 152 7.18 -20.46 21.20
CA THR A 152 8.40 -20.19 21.98
C THR A 152 8.84 -18.73 21.82
N ALA A 153 8.78 -18.19 20.60
CA ALA A 153 9.12 -16.80 20.34
C ALA A 153 8.17 -15.84 21.06
N ASN A 154 6.87 -16.15 21.11
CA ASN A 154 5.89 -15.38 21.86
C ASN A 154 6.17 -15.41 23.37
N GLU A 155 6.53 -16.56 23.93
CA GLU A 155 6.92 -16.68 25.34
C GLU A 155 8.15 -15.83 25.67
N ILE A 156 9.19 -15.89 24.83
CA ILE A 156 10.39 -15.04 24.97
C ILE A 156 10.02 -13.54 24.87
N HIS A 157 9.15 -13.18 23.91
CA HIS A 157 8.75 -11.80 23.68
C HIS A 157 7.90 -11.24 24.84
N GLN A 158 7.09 -12.07 25.50
CA GLN A 158 6.35 -11.67 26.70
C GLN A 158 7.26 -11.29 27.87
N GLU A 159 8.41 -11.97 28.00
CA GLU A 159 9.39 -11.67 29.05
C GLU A 159 10.34 -10.53 28.66
N ASN A 160 10.78 -10.47 27.40
CA ASN A 160 11.62 -9.40 26.86
C ASN A 160 11.20 -9.04 25.42
N PRO A 161 10.42 -7.95 25.25
CA PRO A 161 9.91 -7.55 23.94
C PRO A 161 11.01 -7.20 22.91
N GLN A 162 12.17 -6.73 23.35
CA GLN A 162 13.27 -6.30 22.48
C GLN A 162 14.33 -7.39 22.25
N TYR A 163 14.16 -8.57 22.83
CA TYR A 163 15.14 -9.66 22.80
C TYR A 163 15.65 -9.98 21.39
N PHE A 164 14.74 -10.15 20.43
CA PHE A 164 15.13 -10.51 19.07
C PHE A 164 15.89 -9.38 18.36
N THR A 165 15.45 -8.13 18.52
CA THR A 165 16.13 -6.97 17.93
C THR A 165 17.57 -6.86 18.45
N GLU A 166 17.77 -6.96 19.76
CA GLU A 166 19.10 -6.89 20.39
C GLU A 166 20.05 -8.01 19.92
N LYS A 167 19.52 -9.21 19.68
CA LYS A 167 20.34 -10.36 19.27
C LYS A 167 20.55 -10.44 17.76
N LEU A 168 19.62 -9.92 16.96
CA LEU A 168 19.68 -10.02 15.51
C LEU A 168 20.35 -8.82 14.84
N GLU A 169 20.49 -7.67 15.51
CA GLU A 169 21.06 -6.45 14.93
C GLU A 169 22.37 -6.70 14.17
N SER A 170 23.37 -7.29 14.84
CA SER A 170 24.67 -7.58 14.21
C SER A 170 24.59 -8.59 13.05
N GLY A 171 23.63 -9.51 13.10
CA GLY A 171 23.37 -10.48 12.04
C GLY A 171 22.68 -9.84 10.84
N ALA A 172 21.72 -8.94 11.09
CA ALA A 172 20.99 -8.21 10.06
C ALA A 172 21.93 -7.29 9.26
N VAL A 173 22.86 -6.59 9.93
CA VAL A 173 23.88 -5.77 9.25
C VAL A 173 24.71 -6.64 8.30
N LYS A 174 25.28 -7.74 8.79
CA LYS A 174 26.09 -8.65 7.97
C LYS A 174 25.30 -9.28 6.82
N LEU A 175 24.02 -9.59 7.06
CA LEU A 175 23.13 -10.11 6.04
C LEU A 175 22.92 -9.08 4.93
N ILE A 176 22.62 -7.83 5.28
CA ILE A 176 22.43 -6.75 4.30
C ILE A 176 23.72 -6.49 3.52
N GLU A 177 24.89 -6.46 4.18
CA GLU A 177 26.19 -6.31 3.52
C GLU A 177 26.53 -7.46 2.56
N GLY A 178 26.01 -8.67 2.82
CA GLY A 178 26.26 -9.87 2.02
C GLY A 178 25.28 -10.11 0.88
N ILE A 179 24.13 -9.43 0.85
CA ILE A 179 23.13 -9.61 -0.21
C ILE A 179 23.50 -8.75 -1.42
N ASP A 180 23.64 -9.40 -2.59
CA ASP A 180 23.68 -8.70 -3.87
C ASP A 180 22.25 -8.32 -4.29
N VAL A 181 21.91 -7.04 -4.11
CA VAL A 181 20.59 -6.49 -4.45
C VAL A 181 20.35 -6.51 -5.98
N GLY A 182 21.41 -6.52 -6.80
CA GLY A 182 21.32 -6.66 -8.25
C GLY A 182 20.81 -8.04 -8.64
N GLU A 183 21.44 -9.09 -8.11
CA GLU A 183 21.00 -10.48 -8.33
C GLU A 183 19.58 -10.73 -7.76
N LEU A 184 19.25 -10.12 -6.62
CA LEU A 184 17.90 -10.19 -6.07
C LEU A 184 16.87 -9.59 -7.02
N ARG A 185 17.17 -8.44 -7.63
CA ARG A 185 16.32 -7.82 -8.64
C ARG A 185 16.15 -8.73 -9.86
N ASP A 186 17.25 -9.27 -10.38
CA ASP A 186 17.23 -10.14 -11.55
C ASP A 186 16.43 -11.42 -11.29
N PHE A 187 16.53 -11.99 -10.08
CA PHE A 187 15.67 -13.07 -9.64
C PHE A 187 14.18 -12.69 -9.72
N PHE A 188 13.77 -11.56 -9.13
CA PHE A 188 12.37 -11.12 -9.19
C PHE A 188 11.90 -10.83 -10.62
N ASP A 189 12.76 -10.30 -11.47
CA ASP A 189 12.43 -10.00 -12.85
C ASP A 189 12.20 -11.28 -13.68
N ASN A 190 12.97 -12.33 -13.40
CA ASN A 190 12.88 -13.63 -14.09
C ASN A 190 11.83 -14.57 -13.49
N SER A 191 11.43 -14.39 -12.23
CA SER A 191 10.48 -15.27 -11.53
C SER A 191 9.04 -14.77 -11.52
N LYS A 192 8.68 -13.76 -12.33
CA LYS A 192 7.33 -13.16 -12.34
C LYS A 192 6.22 -14.19 -12.57
N ASP A 193 6.40 -15.10 -13.53
CA ASP A 193 5.38 -16.10 -13.87
C ASP A 193 5.24 -17.16 -12.77
N ASP A 194 6.35 -17.59 -12.18
CA ASP A 194 6.36 -18.54 -11.06
C ASP A 194 5.73 -17.93 -9.80
N ILE A 195 6.01 -16.66 -9.52
CA ILE A 195 5.39 -15.91 -8.40
C ILE A 195 3.88 -15.79 -8.62
N ASP A 196 3.42 -15.44 -9.83
CA ASP A 196 1.99 -15.37 -10.16
C ASP A 196 1.30 -16.74 -9.99
N ALA A 197 1.92 -17.81 -10.49
CA ALA A 197 1.40 -19.18 -10.32
C ALA A 197 1.34 -19.59 -8.84
N PHE A 198 2.38 -19.27 -8.07
CA PHE A 198 2.47 -19.57 -6.65
C PHE A 198 1.41 -18.80 -5.84
N VAL A 199 1.22 -17.50 -6.10
CA VAL A 199 0.18 -16.69 -5.46
C VAL A 199 -1.20 -17.25 -5.77
N LYS A 200 -1.49 -17.62 -7.02
CA LYS A 200 -2.77 -18.27 -7.38
C LYS A 200 -3.00 -19.58 -6.66
N MET A 201 -1.96 -20.41 -6.53
CA MET A 201 -2.02 -21.64 -5.76
C MET A 201 -2.34 -21.38 -4.28
N ILE A 202 -1.62 -20.46 -3.63
CA ILE A 202 -1.85 -20.07 -2.23
C ILE A 202 -3.28 -19.55 -2.03
N LEU A 203 -3.72 -18.62 -2.87
CA LEU A 203 -5.08 -18.07 -2.80
C LEU A 203 -6.12 -19.19 -2.96
N GLY A 204 -5.90 -20.12 -3.89
CA GLY A 204 -6.75 -21.29 -4.08
C GLY A 204 -6.83 -22.18 -2.82
N ILE A 205 -5.71 -22.38 -2.11
CA ILE A 205 -5.68 -23.12 -0.84
C ILE A 205 -6.44 -22.37 0.25
N PHE A 206 -6.25 -21.06 0.40
CA PHE A 206 -6.94 -20.29 1.44
C PHE A 206 -8.46 -20.31 1.29
N TRP A 207 -8.97 -20.34 0.06
CA TRP A 207 -10.41 -20.50 -0.18
C TRP A 207 -10.97 -21.84 0.28
N GLN A 208 -10.14 -22.89 0.35
CA GLN A 208 -10.53 -24.19 0.92
C GLN A 208 -10.57 -24.19 2.45
N TYR A 209 -9.93 -23.20 3.10
CA TYR A 209 -9.90 -23.05 4.56
C TYR A 209 -10.41 -21.66 5.01
N PRO A 210 -11.71 -21.37 4.88
CA PRO A 210 -12.27 -20.04 5.17
C PRO A 210 -11.97 -19.52 6.58
N SER A 211 -11.92 -20.39 7.59
CA SER A 211 -11.60 -19.99 8.97
C SER A 211 -10.18 -19.44 9.12
N LYS A 212 -9.20 -20.04 8.44
CA LYS A 212 -7.81 -19.54 8.41
C LYS A 212 -7.73 -18.19 7.69
N LEU A 213 -8.50 -18.04 6.60
CA LEU A 213 -8.59 -16.78 5.89
C LEU A 213 -9.18 -15.67 6.78
N VAL A 214 -10.27 -15.95 7.50
CA VAL A 214 -10.86 -14.98 8.46
C VAL A 214 -9.85 -14.58 9.53
N LEU A 215 -9.12 -15.54 10.13
CA LEU A 215 -8.08 -15.24 11.11
C LEU A 215 -6.94 -14.39 10.53
N LEU A 216 -6.53 -14.65 9.29
CA LEU A 216 -5.56 -13.80 8.60
C LEU A 216 -6.11 -12.39 8.38
N LEU A 217 -7.37 -12.25 7.98
CA LEU A 217 -8.02 -10.95 7.82
C LEU A 217 -8.08 -10.18 9.15
N THR A 218 -8.28 -10.86 10.29
CA THR A 218 -8.27 -10.19 11.60
C THR A 218 -6.89 -9.66 12.00
N PHE A 219 -5.81 -10.29 11.55
CA PHE A 219 -4.46 -9.82 11.83
C PHE A 219 -4.01 -8.69 10.87
N ILE A 220 -4.79 -8.36 9.84
CA ILE A 220 -4.47 -7.26 8.92
C ILE A 220 -4.37 -5.93 9.66
N THR A 221 -5.20 -5.69 10.68
CA THR A 221 -5.13 -4.42 11.45
C THR A 221 -3.81 -4.28 12.19
N ASP A 222 -3.32 -5.36 12.80
CA ASP A 222 -2.03 -5.37 13.50
C ASP A 222 -0.88 -5.19 12.51
N ILE A 223 -0.95 -5.86 11.36
CA ILE A 223 0.01 -5.64 10.27
C ILE A 223 0.00 -4.18 9.84
N VAL A 224 -1.17 -3.58 9.61
CA VAL A 224 -1.29 -2.17 9.19
C VAL A 224 -0.67 -1.24 10.24
N ASN A 225 -0.88 -1.48 11.52
CA ASN A 225 -0.29 -0.68 12.59
C ASN A 225 1.24 -0.80 12.63
N ILE A 226 1.77 -2.03 12.60
CA ILE A 226 3.22 -2.30 12.58
C ILE A 226 3.86 -1.69 11.33
N LEU A 227 3.24 -1.87 10.16
CA LEU A 227 3.71 -1.30 8.91
C LEU A 227 3.64 0.23 8.93
N SER A 228 2.61 0.83 9.51
CA SER A 228 2.49 2.30 9.60
C SER A 228 3.61 2.89 10.46
N MET A 229 3.92 2.28 11.60
CA MET A 229 5.05 2.68 12.44
C MET A 229 6.40 2.50 11.71
N SER A 230 6.60 1.33 11.11
CA SER A 230 7.84 1.01 10.38
C SER A 230 8.03 1.91 9.15
N PHE A 231 6.93 2.19 8.44
CA PHE A 231 6.93 3.05 7.26
C PHE A 231 7.15 4.51 7.65
N SER A 232 6.60 4.97 8.78
CA SER A 232 6.90 6.30 9.32
C SER A 232 8.40 6.49 9.59
N GLU A 233 9.03 5.50 10.25
CA GLU A 233 10.48 5.52 10.49
C GLU A 233 11.27 5.51 9.18
N PHE A 234 10.88 4.67 8.21
CA PHE A 234 11.48 4.63 6.89
C PHE A 234 11.34 5.96 6.13
N LEU A 235 10.16 6.57 6.12
CA LEU A 235 9.93 7.89 5.51
C LEU A 235 10.78 8.96 6.19
N SER A 236 11.00 8.87 7.51
CA SER A 236 11.89 9.78 8.22
C SER A 236 13.34 9.70 7.72
N VAL A 237 13.79 8.51 7.30
CA VAL A 237 15.09 8.31 6.65
C VAL A 237 15.09 8.89 5.24
N LEU A 238 14.04 8.66 4.45
CA LEU A 238 13.91 9.24 3.10
C LEU A 238 13.89 10.77 3.12
N ASN A 239 13.28 11.39 4.14
CA ASN A 239 13.25 12.84 4.32
C ASN A 239 14.65 13.46 4.52
N ARG A 240 15.69 12.64 4.78
CA ARG A 240 17.08 13.09 4.88
C ARG A 240 17.83 13.06 3.54
N ILE A 241 17.24 12.45 2.51
CA ILE A 241 17.82 12.38 1.17
C ILE A 241 17.54 13.70 0.43
N SER A 242 18.44 14.12 -0.46
CA SER A 242 18.22 15.31 -1.30
C SER A 242 17.01 15.12 -2.23
N PRO A 243 16.20 16.17 -2.48
CA PRO A 243 15.03 16.09 -3.37
C PRO A 243 15.31 15.49 -4.76
N ASP A 244 16.47 15.80 -5.36
CA ASP A 244 16.84 15.31 -6.69
C ASP A 244 16.97 13.78 -6.73
N LEU A 245 17.73 13.20 -5.78
CA LEU A 245 17.89 11.76 -5.65
C LEU A 245 16.57 11.04 -5.36
N LEU A 246 15.70 11.64 -4.52
CA LEU A 246 14.38 11.07 -4.25
C LEU A 246 13.53 11.04 -5.53
N THR A 247 13.56 12.12 -6.30
CA THR A 247 12.85 12.24 -7.58
C THR A 247 13.33 11.20 -8.59
N ASP A 248 14.64 11.00 -8.69
CA ASP A 248 15.23 9.99 -9.57
C ASP A 248 14.80 8.56 -9.21
N VAL A 249 14.78 8.24 -7.91
CA VAL A 249 14.29 6.94 -7.42
C VAL A 249 12.81 6.75 -7.78
N VAL A 250 11.98 7.76 -7.55
CA VAL A 250 10.54 7.73 -7.90
C VAL A 250 10.35 7.54 -9.41
N PHE A 251 11.09 8.26 -10.26
CA PHE A 251 11.04 8.09 -11.71
C PHE A 251 11.56 6.73 -12.18
N SER A 252 12.56 6.16 -11.51
CA SER A 252 13.01 4.78 -11.77
C SER A 252 11.90 3.77 -11.48
N ILE A 253 11.18 3.95 -10.37
CA ILE A 253 10.03 3.10 -10.00
C ILE A 253 8.92 3.23 -11.05
N PHE A 254 8.54 4.45 -11.45
CA PHE A 254 7.50 4.64 -12.47
C PHE A 254 7.84 3.96 -13.80
N ARG A 255 9.10 4.00 -14.23
CA ARG A 255 9.56 3.31 -15.44
C ARG A 255 9.48 1.78 -15.33
N GLY A 256 9.60 1.22 -14.12
CA GLY A 256 9.49 -0.22 -13.87
C GLY A 256 8.06 -0.75 -13.78
N ILE A 257 7.06 0.12 -13.59
CA ILE A 257 5.67 -0.29 -13.39
C ILE A 257 4.99 -0.66 -14.71
N ASN A 258 4.40 -1.85 -14.77
CA ASN A 258 3.59 -2.29 -15.90
C ASN A 258 2.18 -1.68 -15.85
N GLY A 259 1.92 -0.66 -16.68
CA GLY A 259 0.62 0.03 -16.73
C GLY A 259 -0.57 -0.88 -17.06
N ARG A 260 -0.38 -1.99 -17.77
CA ARG A 260 -1.47 -2.97 -18.05
C ARG A 260 -1.85 -3.74 -16.79
N SER A 261 -0.86 -4.14 -15.99
CA SER A 261 -1.11 -4.81 -14.70
C SER A 261 -1.83 -3.88 -13.73
N ILE A 262 -1.44 -2.59 -13.68
CA ILE A 262 -2.16 -1.57 -12.91
C ILE A 262 -3.60 -1.41 -13.41
N GLY A 263 -3.83 -1.39 -14.74
CA GLY A 263 -5.18 -1.32 -15.29
C GLY A 263 -6.07 -2.50 -14.88
N LYS A 264 -5.52 -3.73 -14.85
CA LYS A 264 -6.24 -4.90 -14.32
C LYS A 264 -6.56 -4.74 -12.83
N LEU A 265 -5.59 -4.30 -12.04
CA LEU A 265 -5.79 -4.06 -10.61
C LEU A 265 -6.86 -3.00 -10.34
N VAL A 266 -6.88 -1.91 -11.12
CA VAL A 266 -7.92 -0.87 -11.03
C VAL A 266 -9.31 -1.44 -11.30
N ASN A 267 -9.46 -2.35 -12.26
CA ASN A 267 -10.74 -2.99 -12.55
C ASN A 267 -11.22 -3.87 -11.38
N GLU A 268 -10.35 -4.72 -10.83
CA GLU A 268 -10.69 -5.55 -9.67
C GLU A 268 -10.99 -4.68 -8.43
N GLY A 269 -10.21 -3.62 -8.22
CA GLY A 269 -10.43 -2.64 -7.16
C GLY A 269 -11.78 -1.92 -7.30
N ALA A 270 -12.16 -1.52 -8.52
CA ALA A 270 -13.47 -0.91 -8.78
C ALA A 270 -14.62 -1.87 -8.42
N GLU A 271 -14.47 -3.16 -8.72
CA GLU A 271 -15.44 -4.18 -8.34
C GLU A 271 -15.51 -4.40 -6.83
N ILE A 272 -14.37 -4.35 -6.13
CA ILE A 272 -14.33 -4.40 -4.66
C ILE A 272 -15.02 -3.18 -4.06
N ILE A 273 -14.73 -1.96 -4.55
CA ILE A 273 -15.39 -0.72 -4.09
C ILE A 273 -16.90 -0.81 -4.30
N ARG A 274 -17.34 -1.32 -5.46
CA ARG A 274 -18.76 -1.55 -5.75
C ARG A 274 -19.40 -2.49 -4.72
N LYS A 275 -18.77 -3.64 -4.46
CA LYS A 275 -19.24 -4.62 -3.46
C LYS A 275 -19.26 -4.04 -2.05
N PHE A 276 -18.23 -3.28 -1.68
CA PHE A 276 -18.16 -2.61 -0.39
C PHE A 276 -19.27 -1.57 -0.24
N HIS A 277 -19.49 -0.71 -1.24
CA HIS A 277 -20.57 0.27 -1.24
C HIS A 277 -21.95 -0.39 -1.07
N THR A 278 -22.21 -1.47 -1.82
CA THR A 278 -23.45 -2.26 -1.66
C THR A 278 -23.53 -2.91 -0.28
N GLY A 279 -22.43 -3.49 0.23
CA GLY A 279 -22.39 -4.12 1.55
C GLY A 279 -22.63 -3.13 2.68
N ASN A 280 -22.02 -1.94 2.64
CA ASN A 280 -22.25 -0.87 3.60
C ASN A 280 -23.71 -0.40 3.62
N ALA A 281 -24.39 -0.39 2.47
CA ALA A 281 -25.82 -0.06 2.42
C ALA A 281 -26.71 -1.16 3.06
N LEU A 282 -26.21 -2.39 3.18
CA LEU A 282 -26.91 -3.54 3.76
C LEU A 282 -26.60 -3.76 5.25
N ILE A 283 -25.52 -3.17 5.76
CA ILE A 283 -25.02 -3.35 7.13
C ILE A 283 -25.26 -2.04 7.90
N GLY A 284 -26.25 -2.03 8.78
CA GLY A 284 -26.64 -0.89 9.61
C GLY A 284 -28.12 -0.95 9.99
N GLU A 285 -28.56 -0.07 10.90
CA GLU A 285 -29.99 0.12 11.14
C GLU A 285 -30.63 0.88 9.96
N PRO A 286 -31.89 0.63 9.59
CA PRO A 286 -32.56 1.38 8.53
C PRO A 286 -32.47 2.90 8.78
N GLY A 287 -31.71 3.61 7.96
CA GLY A 287 -31.53 5.06 8.04
C GLY A 287 -30.21 5.55 8.64
N THR A 288 -29.37 4.68 9.23
CA THR A 288 -28.03 5.07 9.71
C THR A 288 -26.97 4.03 9.30
N THR A 289 -26.10 4.40 8.36
CA THR A 289 -24.94 3.56 8.03
C THR A 289 -23.87 3.71 9.10
N GLN A 290 -23.21 2.62 9.49
CA GLN A 290 -22.17 2.64 10.53
C GLN A 290 -20.87 3.34 10.06
N LEU A 291 -20.55 3.28 8.77
CA LEU A 291 -19.27 3.75 8.20
C LEU A 291 -18.93 5.22 8.51
N PRO A 292 -19.83 6.22 8.38
CA PRO A 292 -19.51 7.61 8.72
C PRO A 292 -19.11 7.81 10.18
N ILE A 293 -19.69 7.05 11.11
CA ILE A 293 -19.40 7.15 12.55
C ILE A 293 -17.98 6.64 12.82
N ASP A 294 -17.68 5.43 12.33
CA ASP A 294 -16.37 4.81 12.55
C ASP A 294 -15.26 5.57 11.81
N LEU A 295 -15.53 6.01 10.59
CA LEU A 295 -14.60 6.83 9.81
C LEU A 295 -14.37 8.19 10.46
N GLY A 296 -15.40 8.80 11.07
CA GLY A 296 -15.27 10.07 11.80
C GLY A 296 -14.23 9.97 12.92
N LYS A 297 -14.38 8.98 13.80
CA LYS A 297 -13.43 8.73 14.91
C LYS A 297 -12.01 8.48 14.40
N PHE A 298 -11.87 7.63 13.38
CA PHE A 298 -10.57 7.34 12.79
C PHE A 298 -9.91 8.59 12.18
N MET A 299 -10.69 9.44 11.51
CA MET A 299 -10.18 10.70 10.95
C MET A 299 -9.81 11.71 12.03
N GLU A 300 -10.55 11.78 13.14
CA GLU A 300 -10.21 12.61 14.31
C GLU A 300 -8.84 12.21 14.88
N ASP A 301 -8.61 10.91 15.08
CA ASP A 301 -7.33 10.39 15.56
C ASP A 301 -6.17 10.79 14.63
N ILE A 302 -6.35 10.64 13.31
CA ILE A 302 -5.34 11.05 12.33
C ILE A 302 -5.08 12.57 12.38
N LEU A 303 -6.14 13.38 12.34
CA LEU A 303 -6.02 14.84 12.30
C LEU A 303 -5.36 15.40 13.56
N SER A 304 -5.45 14.70 14.69
CA SER A 304 -4.80 15.12 15.95
C SER A 304 -3.28 15.08 15.91
N VAL A 305 -2.67 14.32 14.98
CA VAL A 305 -1.21 14.12 14.89
C VAL A 305 -0.59 14.84 13.69
N ILE A 306 -1.40 15.23 12.70
CA ILE A 306 -0.89 15.84 11.47
C ILE A 306 -0.38 17.27 11.71
N ASP A 307 0.84 17.56 11.22
CA ASP A 307 1.30 18.93 11.02
C ASP A 307 0.54 19.57 9.85
N ASN A 308 -0.41 20.45 10.17
CA ASN A 308 -1.22 21.17 9.20
C ASN A 308 -0.39 21.98 8.20
N THR A 309 0.73 22.57 8.62
CA THR A 309 1.57 23.40 7.74
C THR A 309 2.26 22.54 6.70
N ALA A 310 2.85 21.42 7.14
CA ALA A 310 3.48 20.46 6.24
C ALA A 310 2.47 19.85 5.27
N LEU A 311 1.27 19.50 5.77
CA LEU A 311 0.18 18.96 4.95
C LEU A 311 -0.23 19.95 3.86
N TRP A 312 -0.41 21.24 4.18
CA TRP A 312 -0.83 22.24 3.20
C TRP A 312 0.22 22.50 2.12
N LYS A 313 1.50 22.58 2.49
CA LYS A 313 2.59 22.70 1.52
C LYS A 313 2.65 21.49 0.58
N ALA A 314 2.54 20.28 1.14
CA ALA A 314 2.51 19.06 0.35
C ALA A 314 1.28 19.01 -0.58
N LYS A 315 0.11 19.45 -0.12
CA LYS A 315 -1.10 19.54 -0.94
C LYS A 315 -0.96 20.52 -2.10
N LEU A 316 -0.33 21.68 -1.88
CA LEU A 316 -0.09 22.67 -2.93
C LEU A 316 0.85 22.11 -4.01
N ALA A 317 2.00 21.55 -3.60
CA ALA A 317 2.92 20.89 -4.53
C ALA A 317 2.25 19.74 -5.29
N LEU A 318 1.44 18.92 -4.61
CA LEU A 318 0.66 17.87 -5.28
C LEU A 318 -0.40 18.41 -6.24
N ALA A 319 -0.95 19.58 -6.00
CA ALA A 319 -1.93 20.20 -6.90
C ALA A 319 -1.27 20.61 -8.23
N GLU A 320 -0.09 21.21 -8.17
CA GLU A 320 0.74 21.55 -9.32
C GLU A 320 1.12 20.29 -10.12
N GLU A 321 1.64 19.26 -9.45
CA GLU A 321 2.01 18.00 -10.12
C GLU A 321 0.80 17.27 -10.74
N LYS A 322 -0.36 17.36 -10.09
CA LYS A 322 -1.60 16.75 -10.58
C LYS A 322 -2.06 17.41 -11.89
N GLU A 323 -1.78 18.69 -12.09
CA GLU A 323 -2.07 19.36 -13.36
C GLU A 323 -1.32 18.70 -14.52
N ILE A 324 -0.01 18.46 -14.34
CA ILE A 324 0.85 17.78 -15.31
C ILE A 324 0.29 16.38 -15.64
N VAL A 325 -0.10 15.62 -14.62
CA VAL A 325 -0.72 14.29 -14.80
C VAL A 325 -2.03 14.38 -15.58
N PHE A 326 -2.89 15.35 -15.26
CA PHE A 326 -4.14 15.53 -15.99
C PHE A 326 -3.91 15.97 -17.42
N ASP A 327 -2.88 16.74 -17.70
CA ASP A 327 -2.50 17.11 -19.07
C ASP A 327 -2.09 15.92 -19.91
N VAL A 328 -1.24 15.05 -19.35
CA VAL A 328 -0.88 13.79 -20.00
C VAL A 328 -2.12 12.94 -20.23
N LEU A 329 -2.99 12.81 -19.21
CA LEU A 329 -4.22 12.04 -19.32
C LEU A 329 -5.18 12.64 -20.35
N ARG A 330 -5.31 13.97 -20.43
CA ARG A 330 -6.13 14.68 -21.42
C ARG A 330 -5.62 14.39 -22.83
N LYS A 331 -4.30 14.43 -23.05
CA LYS A 331 -3.68 14.08 -24.34
C LYS A 331 -4.00 12.65 -24.75
N VAL A 332 -3.83 11.68 -23.85
CA VAL A 332 -4.15 10.26 -24.09
C VAL A 332 -5.66 10.06 -24.35
N LEU A 333 -6.54 10.73 -23.59
CA LEU A 333 -7.99 10.58 -23.77
C LEU A 333 -8.53 11.24 -25.05
N LYS A 334 -7.86 12.27 -25.58
CA LYS A 334 -8.22 12.85 -26.89
C LYS A 334 -8.07 11.85 -28.04
N GLU A 335 -7.23 10.83 -27.88
CA GLU A 335 -7.02 9.77 -28.86
C GLU A 335 -8.10 8.67 -28.78
N ASP A 336 -8.97 8.67 -27.75
CA ASP A 336 -10.10 7.74 -27.58
C ASP A 336 -11.40 8.51 -27.23
N PRO A 337 -12.12 9.02 -28.25
CA PRO A 337 -13.33 9.82 -28.07
C PRO A 337 -14.45 9.11 -27.29
N ASP A 338 -14.58 7.79 -27.43
CA ASP A 338 -15.63 7.01 -26.78
C ASP A 338 -15.43 6.95 -25.26
N ARG A 339 -14.18 6.83 -24.80
CA ARG A 339 -13.86 6.91 -23.36
C ARG A 339 -14.10 8.31 -22.81
N PHE A 340 -13.79 9.34 -23.60
CA PHE A 340 -14.04 10.72 -23.21
C PHE A 340 -15.54 11.00 -23.02
N GLU A 341 -16.39 10.52 -23.94
CA GLU A 341 -17.84 10.66 -23.84
C GLU A 341 -18.43 9.94 -22.60
N LYS A 342 -18.04 8.68 -22.37
CA LYS A 342 -18.46 7.92 -21.16
C LYS A 342 -18.03 8.61 -19.86
N ARG A 343 -16.87 9.27 -19.88
CA ARG A 343 -16.41 10.07 -18.74
C ARG A 343 -17.26 11.32 -18.56
N LEU A 344 -17.66 12.01 -19.63
CA LEU A 344 -18.51 13.20 -19.55
C LEU A 344 -19.89 12.88 -18.96
N THR A 345 -20.50 11.76 -19.33
CA THR A 345 -21.83 11.39 -18.80
C THR A 345 -21.79 11.04 -17.31
N SER A 346 -20.75 10.34 -16.86
CA SER A 346 -20.52 10.04 -15.44
C SER A 346 -20.02 11.24 -14.63
N TYR A 347 -19.49 12.27 -15.30
CA TYR A 347 -18.97 13.48 -14.66
C TYR A 347 -20.06 14.27 -13.92
N SER A 348 -21.28 14.33 -14.47
CA SER A 348 -22.40 15.05 -13.86
C SER A 348 -22.79 14.48 -12.48
N LEU A 349 -22.88 13.14 -12.38
CA LEU A 349 -23.18 12.44 -11.12
C LEU A 349 -22.10 12.68 -10.07
N LYS A 350 -20.82 12.64 -10.47
CA LYS A 350 -19.70 12.97 -9.59
C LYS A 350 -19.78 14.43 -9.12
N LYS A 351 -20.06 15.36 -10.04
CA LYS A 351 -20.17 16.79 -9.74
C LYS A 351 -21.30 17.11 -8.78
N ASN A 352 -22.44 16.44 -8.87
CA ASN A 352 -23.52 16.61 -7.89
C ASN A 352 -23.06 16.29 -6.46
N SER A 353 -22.23 15.24 -6.29
CA SER A 353 -21.66 14.94 -4.98
C SER A 353 -20.65 16.00 -4.53
N GLN A 354 -19.84 16.53 -5.45
CA GLN A 354 -18.90 17.61 -5.14
C GLN A 354 -19.60 18.93 -4.81
N ILE A 355 -20.72 19.24 -5.46
CA ILE A 355 -21.55 20.41 -5.16
C ILE A 355 -22.12 20.29 -3.74
N ARG A 356 -22.62 19.11 -3.35
CA ARG A 356 -23.06 18.86 -1.96
C ARG A 356 -21.92 19.02 -0.96
N GLU A 357 -20.74 18.50 -1.28
CA GLU A 357 -19.55 18.67 -0.43
C GLU A 357 -19.15 20.14 -0.30
N LEU A 358 -19.18 20.90 -1.40
CA LEU A 358 -18.90 22.32 -1.42
C LEU A 358 -19.93 23.11 -0.59
N ASN A 359 -21.21 22.77 -0.71
CA ASN A 359 -22.27 23.35 0.11
C ASN A 359 -22.01 23.12 1.61
N ASN A 360 -21.67 21.89 2.00
CA ASN A 360 -21.35 21.57 3.39
C ASN A 360 -20.12 22.34 3.89
N LYS A 361 -19.12 22.57 3.02
CA LYS A 361 -17.95 23.40 3.36
C LYS A 361 -18.33 24.87 3.56
N PHE A 362 -19.17 25.43 2.69
CA PHE A 362 -19.65 26.80 2.86
C PHE A 362 -20.47 26.96 4.14
N SER A 363 -21.37 26.02 4.44
CA SER A 363 -22.08 26.03 5.72
C SER A 363 -21.12 25.91 6.91
N ALA A 364 -20.02 25.17 6.80
CA ALA A 364 -19.02 25.12 7.87
C ALA A 364 -18.25 26.45 8.02
N ILE A 365 -17.98 27.15 6.92
CA ILE A 365 -17.33 28.48 6.91
C ILE A 365 -18.27 29.53 7.52
N GLU A 366 -19.56 29.48 7.21
CA GLU A 366 -20.59 30.37 7.75
C GLU A 366 -20.66 30.31 9.29
N ASN A 367 -20.31 29.16 9.88
CA ASN A 367 -20.25 28.97 11.33
C ASN A 367 -18.94 29.48 11.98
N LEU A 368 -17.98 30.00 11.20
CA LEU A 368 -16.75 30.59 11.73
C LEU A 368 -16.95 32.07 12.10
N PRO A 369 -16.13 32.63 13.01
CA PRO A 369 -16.18 34.06 13.32
C PRO A 369 -15.94 34.92 12.07
N GLU A 370 -16.75 35.95 11.86
CA GLU A 370 -16.76 36.81 10.66
C GLU A 370 -15.38 37.37 10.30
N GLU A 371 -14.61 37.83 11.30
CA GLU A 371 -13.25 38.38 11.12
C GLU A 371 -12.28 37.36 10.49
N ASN A 372 -12.36 36.08 10.89
CA ASN A 372 -11.51 35.02 10.33
C ASN A 372 -11.91 34.66 8.90
N VAL A 373 -13.20 34.78 8.57
CA VAL A 373 -13.72 34.48 7.23
C VAL A 373 -13.31 35.58 6.26
N ALA A 374 -13.46 36.85 6.64
CA ALA A 374 -13.06 37.99 5.82
C ALA A 374 -11.57 37.94 5.45
N ASP A 375 -10.69 37.77 6.44
CA ASP A 375 -9.23 37.65 6.25
C ASP A 375 -8.86 36.46 5.34
N ALA A 376 -9.55 35.32 5.49
CA ALA A 376 -9.29 34.13 4.68
C ALA A 376 -9.76 34.32 3.23
N ILE A 377 -10.91 34.98 3.04
CA ILE A 377 -11.44 35.29 1.70
C ILE A 377 -10.54 36.30 1.00
N GLU A 378 -10.10 37.36 1.68
CA GLU A 378 -9.18 38.36 1.11
C GLU A 378 -7.88 37.70 0.65
N LYS A 379 -7.24 36.89 1.51
CA LYS A 379 -6.03 36.14 1.15
C LYS A 379 -6.26 35.17 0.00
N THR A 380 -7.43 34.55 -0.09
CA THR A 380 -7.76 33.64 -1.19
C THR A 380 -7.95 34.42 -2.49
N ALA A 381 -8.65 35.55 -2.45
CA ALA A 381 -8.90 36.40 -3.61
C ALA A 381 -7.59 36.97 -4.19
N MET A 382 -6.66 37.41 -3.33
CA MET A 382 -5.36 37.92 -3.76
C MET A 382 -4.45 36.87 -4.44
N ASN A 383 -4.65 35.59 -4.10
CA ASN A 383 -3.85 34.49 -4.66
C ASN A 383 -4.54 33.80 -5.85
N MET A 384 -5.75 34.23 -6.24
CA MET A 384 -6.47 33.64 -7.36
C MET A 384 -5.97 34.23 -8.68
N GLU A 385 -5.55 33.37 -9.60
CA GLU A 385 -5.17 33.78 -10.95
C GLU A 385 -6.41 34.18 -11.75
N THR A 386 -6.74 35.47 -11.74
CA THR A 386 -7.95 36.01 -12.37
C THR A 386 -7.99 35.79 -13.89
N GLU A 387 -6.83 35.66 -14.53
CA GLU A 387 -6.70 35.38 -15.96
C GLU A 387 -7.19 33.97 -16.31
N GLU A 388 -6.77 32.94 -15.57
CA GLU A 388 -7.23 31.56 -15.78
C GLU A 388 -8.74 31.42 -15.53
N ALA A 389 -9.25 32.09 -14.51
CA ALA A 389 -10.68 32.13 -14.23
C ALA A 389 -11.47 32.72 -15.41
N ALA A 390 -10.97 33.79 -16.02
CA ALA A 390 -11.57 34.40 -17.20
C ALA A 390 -11.54 33.46 -18.42
N GLU A 391 -10.43 32.72 -18.63
CA GLU A 391 -10.35 31.72 -19.70
C GLU A 391 -11.37 30.59 -19.51
N VAL A 392 -11.53 30.09 -18.29
CA VAL A 392 -12.53 29.06 -17.97
C VAL A 392 -13.95 29.56 -18.26
N VAL A 393 -14.27 30.80 -17.86
CA VAL A 393 -15.57 31.43 -18.15
C VAL A 393 -15.79 31.55 -19.67
N ASN A 394 -14.78 31.99 -20.42
CA ASN A 394 -14.85 32.12 -21.88
C ASN A 394 -15.09 30.76 -22.56
N LEU A 395 -14.36 29.71 -22.16
CA LEU A 395 -14.54 28.36 -22.67
C LEU A 395 -15.92 27.81 -22.33
N PHE A 396 -16.41 28.07 -21.12
CA PHE A 396 -17.75 27.67 -20.69
C PHE A 396 -18.84 28.35 -21.52
N MET A 397 -18.72 29.67 -21.74
CA MET A 397 -19.65 30.43 -22.59
C MET A 397 -19.64 29.93 -24.03
N LEU A 398 -18.47 29.60 -24.58
CA LEU A 398 -18.34 29.00 -25.91
C LEU A 398 -19.06 27.65 -25.98
N LEU A 399 -18.93 26.80 -24.95
CA LEU A 399 -19.63 25.51 -24.87
C LEU A 399 -21.15 25.71 -24.76
N ILE A 400 -21.63 26.64 -23.92
CA ILE A 400 -23.06 26.96 -23.82
C ILE A 400 -23.60 27.41 -25.17
N ASN A 401 -22.89 28.32 -25.86
CA ASN A 401 -23.31 28.81 -27.17
C ASN A 401 -23.39 27.67 -28.20
N ARG A 402 -22.43 26.74 -28.18
CA ARG A 402 -22.44 25.54 -29.03
C ARG A 402 -23.57 24.57 -28.68
N ILE A 403 -23.88 24.39 -27.41
CA ILE A 403 -25.02 23.56 -26.97
C ILE A 403 -26.33 24.23 -27.37
N ARG A 404 -26.47 25.53 -27.15
CA ARG A 404 -27.66 26.32 -27.52
C ARG A 404 -27.91 26.29 -29.02
N SER A 405 -26.86 26.37 -29.85
CA SER A 405 -27.01 26.26 -31.30
C SER A 405 -27.46 24.88 -31.76
N LEU A 406 -27.08 23.82 -31.05
CA LEU A 406 -27.44 22.43 -31.39
C LEU A 406 -28.78 21.98 -30.77
N LYS A 407 -29.08 22.43 -29.53
CA LYS A 407 -30.23 22.02 -28.71
C LYS A 407 -30.72 23.21 -27.86
N PRO A 408 -31.45 24.18 -28.44
CA PRO A 408 -31.81 25.42 -27.77
C PRO A 408 -32.65 25.23 -26.49
N GLY A 409 -33.49 24.18 -26.43
CA GLY A 409 -34.34 23.90 -25.27
C GLY A 409 -33.62 23.41 -24.00
N ILE A 410 -32.37 22.95 -24.10
CA ILE A 410 -31.62 22.49 -22.93
C ILE A 410 -31.14 23.67 -22.09
N ALA A 411 -30.65 24.74 -22.76
CA ALA A 411 -30.13 25.92 -22.07
C ALA A 411 -31.23 26.63 -21.27
N SER A 412 -32.43 26.81 -21.85
CA SER A 412 -33.55 27.42 -21.13
C SER A 412 -34.01 26.59 -19.93
N GLY A 413 -34.06 25.25 -20.07
CA GLY A 413 -34.42 24.36 -18.98
C GLY A 413 -33.41 24.37 -17.82
N LEU A 414 -32.11 24.44 -18.12
CA LEU A 414 -31.06 24.55 -17.10
C LEU A 414 -31.10 25.90 -16.39
N VAL A 415 -31.23 27.00 -17.13
CA VAL A 415 -31.34 28.35 -16.55
C VAL A 415 -32.57 28.45 -15.65
N SER A 416 -33.73 27.98 -16.11
CA SER A 416 -34.95 28.00 -15.28
C SER A 416 -34.79 27.20 -13.99
N ARG A 417 -34.20 25.99 -14.04
CA ARG A 417 -33.94 25.19 -12.83
C ARG A 417 -32.96 25.87 -11.87
N PHE A 418 -31.92 26.49 -12.42
CA PHE A 418 -30.93 27.20 -11.63
C PHE A 418 -31.54 28.43 -10.96
N VAL A 419 -32.23 29.30 -11.71
CA VAL A 419 -32.90 30.50 -11.18
C VAL A 419 -33.91 30.14 -10.11
N ASN A 420 -34.73 29.10 -10.33
CA ASN A 420 -35.71 28.64 -9.35
C ASN A 420 -35.10 28.01 -8.09
N SER A 421 -33.79 27.75 -8.08
CA SER A 421 -33.06 27.21 -6.92
C SER A 421 -32.24 28.24 -6.15
N LEU A 422 -32.17 29.48 -6.65
CA LEU A 422 -31.47 30.56 -5.97
C LEU A 422 -32.36 31.21 -4.92
N ASP A 423 -31.78 31.54 -3.77
CA ASP A 423 -32.40 32.48 -2.84
C ASP A 423 -32.25 33.89 -3.42
N LEU A 424 -33.36 34.43 -3.93
CA LEU A 424 -33.38 35.73 -4.59
C LEU A 424 -33.14 36.90 -3.61
N PHE A 425 -33.37 36.69 -2.31
CA PHE A 425 -33.15 37.71 -1.29
C PHE A 425 -31.65 37.88 -1.02
N GLU A 426 -30.94 36.78 -0.74
CA GLU A 426 -29.49 36.79 -0.53
C GLU A 426 -28.73 37.22 -1.79
N LEU A 427 -29.20 36.79 -2.97
CA LEU A 427 -28.62 37.25 -4.24
C LEU A 427 -28.76 38.76 -4.42
N ARG A 428 -29.93 39.33 -4.08
CA ARG A 428 -30.17 40.77 -4.16
C ARG A 428 -29.22 41.53 -3.22
N ASP A 429 -29.13 41.10 -1.98
CA ASP A 429 -28.29 41.78 -0.98
C ASP A 429 -26.80 41.69 -1.34
N GLY A 430 -26.33 40.53 -1.80
CA GLY A 430 -24.97 40.36 -2.32
C GLY A 430 -24.70 41.23 -3.55
N LEU A 431 -25.64 41.31 -4.51
CA LEU A 431 -25.49 42.14 -5.71
C LEU A 431 -25.55 43.64 -5.41
N ASN A 432 -26.31 44.08 -4.40
CA ASN A 432 -26.34 45.49 -3.99
C ASN A 432 -24.96 45.94 -3.48
N GLY A 433 -24.31 45.12 -2.64
CA GLY A 433 -22.96 45.42 -2.15
C GLY A 433 -21.93 45.49 -3.28
N ILE A 434 -21.97 44.54 -4.22
CA ILE A 434 -21.07 44.55 -5.39
C ILE A 434 -21.39 45.74 -6.31
N GLY A 435 -22.67 46.07 -6.52
CA GLY A 435 -23.11 47.13 -7.42
C GLY A 435 -22.63 48.53 -7.03
N GLU A 436 -22.44 48.79 -5.73
CA GLU A 436 -21.89 50.05 -5.22
C GLU A 436 -20.38 50.20 -5.52
N ASP A 437 -19.65 49.08 -5.62
CA ASP A 437 -18.19 49.05 -5.83
C ASP A 437 -17.78 48.97 -7.33
N LEU A 438 -18.73 48.84 -8.26
CA LEU A 438 -18.47 48.39 -9.64
C LEU A 438 -18.30 49.47 -10.72
N SER A 439 -17.98 50.72 -10.35
CA SER A 439 -18.32 51.85 -11.23
C SER A 439 -17.46 52.07 -12.49
N ASP A 440 -16.21 51.60 -12.58
CA ASP A 440 -15.35 51.88 -13.74
C ASP A 440 -14.82 50.64 -14.49
N ASP A 441 -14.32 49.62 -13.79
CA ASP A 441 -13.64 48.46 -14.43
C ASP A 441 -14.60 47.48 -15.12
N LEU A 442 -15.87 47.43 -14.70
CA LEU A 442 -16.89 46.60 -15.35
C LEU A 442 -17.69 47.33 -16.42
N MET A 443 -17.42 48.60 -16.69
CA MET A 443 -18.14 49.36 -17.72
C MET A 443 -18.17 48.66 -19.10
N PRO A 444 -17.09 48.02 -19.59
CA PRO A 444 -17.12 47.26 -20.85
C PRO A 444 -18.06 46.05 -20.79
N LEU A 445 -18.05 45.31 -19.67
CA LEU A 445 -18.94 44.16 -19.46
C LEU A 445 -20.40 44.62 -19.35
N GLY A 446 -20.64 45.69 -18.60
CA GLY A 446 -21.92 46.35 -18.48
C GLY A 446 -22.48 46.75 -19.85
N ARG A 447 -21.68 47.40 -20.70
CA ARG A 447 -22.11 47.78 -22.07
C ARG A 447 -22.47 46.57 -22.94
N ALA A 448 -21.83 45.42 -22.74
CA ALA A 448 -22.13 44.19 -23.49
C ALA A 448 -23.41 43.49 -23.01
N ILE A 449 -23.67 43.50 -21.70
CA ILE A 449 -24.74 42.71 -21.06
C ILE A 449 -25.99 43.54 -20.78
N ILE A 450 -25.84 44.75 -20.23
CA ILE A 450 -26.92 45.61 -19.73
C ILE A 450 -28.00 45.85 -20.81
N PRO A 451 -27.69 46.17 -22.08
CA PRO A 451 -28.75 46.39 -23.07
C PRO A 451 -29.67 45.18 -23.27
N LYS A 452 -29.13 43.96 -23.17
CA LYS A 452 -29.92 42.71 -23.27
C LYS A 452 -30.71 42.44 -22.00
N LEU A 453 -30.12 42.73 -20.83
CA LEU A 453 -30.83 42.66 -19.55
C LEU A 453 -31.97 43.67 -19.49
N VAL A 454 -31.73 44.94 -19.83
CA VAL A 454 -32.76 45.99 -19.91
C VAL A 454 -33.87 45.57 -20.84
N THR A 455 -33.56 45.00 -22.01
CA THR A 455 -34.59 44.46 -22.92
C THR A 455 -35.39 43.33 -22.27
N GLY A 456 -34.74 42.45 -21.49
CA GLY A 456 -35.40 41.38 -20.74
C GLY A 456 -36.26 41.90 -19.60
N ILE A 457 -35.73 42.81 -18.78
CA ILE A 457 -36.41 43.49 -17.67
C ILE A 457 -37.63 44.23 -18.20
N CYS A 458 -37.50 45.01 -19.28
CA CYS A 458 -38.65 45.70 -19.88
C CYS A 458 -39.75 44.73 -20.33
N LYS A 459 -39.40 43.50 -20.74
CA LYS A 459 -40.38 42.46 -21.08
C LYS A 459 -41.00 41.81 -19.84
N THR A 460 -40.21 41.56 -18.80
CA THR A 460 -40.68 41.02 -17.52
C THR A 460 -41.57 42.02 -16.78
N LEU A 461 -41.30 43.31 -16.95
CA LEU A 461 -42.12 44.39 -16.45
C LEU A 461 -43.27 44.74 -17.40
N GLU A 462 -43.58 43.95 -18.44
CA GLU A 462 -44.83 44.17 -19.17
C GLU A 462 -46.02 43.90 -18.23
N PRO A 463 -47.13 44.65 -18.34
CA PRO A 463 -48.30 44.43 -17.48
C PRO A 463 -48.77 42.97 -17.55
N MET A 464 -48.79 42.30 -16.41
CA MET A 464 -49.25 40.92 -16.26
C MET A 464 -50.20 40.81 -15.06
N ASP A 465 -51.15 39.89 -15.12
CA ASP A 465 -52.08 39.63 -14.01
C ASP A 465 -51.46 38.55 -13.10
N ASP A 466 -50.50 38.95 -12.27
CA ASP A 466 -49.82 38.09 -11.30
C ASP A 466 -49.60 38.78 -9.93
N GLU A 467 -49.10 38.02 -8.96
CA GLU A 467 -48.87 38.48 -7.59
C GLU A 467 -47.77 39.55 -7.45
N TYR A 468 -46.99 39.80 -8.51
CA TYR A 468 -45.87 40.75 -8.52
C TYR A 468 -46.18 42.03 -9.30
N GLU A 469 -47.40 42.19 -9.83
CA GLU A 469 -47.78 43.30 -10.71
C GLU A 469 -47.74 44.67 -10.00
N GLU A 470 -47.99 44.74 -8.69
CA GLU A 470 -47.84 45.99 -7.93
C GLU A 470 -46.38 46.46 -7.90
N ASP A 471 -45.44 45.55 -7.61
CA ASP A 471 -44.00 45.82 -7.61
C ASP A 471 -43.50 46.13 -9.03
N ALA A 472 -44.01 45.40 -10.04
CA ALA A 472 -43.69 45.64 -11.44
C ALA A 472 -44.21 47.02 -11.91
N ALA A 473 -45.38 47.43 -11.45
CA ALA A 473 -45.95 48.75 -11.74
C ALA A 473 -45.12 49.88 -11.12
N GLU A 474 -44.69 49.70 -9.87
CA GLU A 474 -43.79 50.64 -9.19
C GLU A 474 -42.45 50.75 -9.94
N ALA A 475 -41.83 49.63 -10.29
CA ALA A 475 -40.58 49.59 -11.05
C ALA A 475 -40.72 50.26 -12.44
N ARG A 476 -41.82 50.02 -13.16
CA ARG A 476 -42.14 50.73 -14.42
C ARG A 476 -42.25 52.24 -14.21
N GLN A 477 -42.89 52.68 -13.13
CA GLN A 477 -43.08 54.09 -12.83
C GLN A 477 -41.75 54.77 -12.47
N LEU A 478 -40.89 54.09 -11.70
CA LEU A 478 -39.54 54.54 -11.38
C LEU A 478 -38.68 54.65 -12.64
N LEU A 479 -38.65 53.62 -13.50
CA LEU A 479 -37.94 53.66 -14.79
C LEU A 479 -38.44 54.79 -15.68
N ARG A 480 -39.75 55.00 -15.75
CA ARG A 480 -40.34 56.11 -16.51
C ARG A 480 -39.91 57.46 -15.95
N SER A 481 -39.85 57.62 -14.63
CA SER A 481 -39.40 58.86 -13.99
C SER A 481 -37.91 59.13 -14.20
N LEU A 482 -37.08 58.08 -14.25
CA LEU A 482 -35.65 58.15 -14.50
C LEU A 482 -35.37 58.58 -15.95
N LEU A 483 -36.06 57.95 -16.91
CA LEU A 483 -35.86 58.20 -18.35
C LEU A 483 -36.56 59.48 -18.86
N ALA A 484 -37.60 59.95 -18.18
CA ALA A 484 -38.29 61.20 -18.52
C ALA A 484 -37.58 62.48 -18.03
N ARG A 485 -36.51 62.35 -17.24
CA ARG A 485 -35.58 63.46 -16.96
C ARG A 485 -34.67 63.65 -18.18
N GLU A 486 -35.17 64.33 -19.21
CA GLU A 486 -34.38 64.66 -20.40
C GLU A 486 -33.07 65.39 -20.05
N GLU A 487 -31.97 64.96 -20.67
CA GLU A 487 -30.73 65.72 -20.76
C GLU A 487 -31.01 67.07 -21.43
N ILE A 488 -30.86 68.17 -20.68
CA ILE A 488 -30.61 69.48 -21.28
C ILE A 488 -29.19 69.40 -21.87
N ILE A 489 -29.10 69.08 -23.15
CA ILE A 489 -27.86 69.19 -23.91
C ILE A 489 -27.54 70.70 -24.02
N PRO A 490 -26.40 71.20 -23.51
CA PRO A 490 -25.99 72.60 -23.71
C PRO A 490 -25.56 72.90 -25.15
#